data_AF-A0ABF7RET8-F1
#
_entry.id   AF-A0ABF7RET8-F1
#
_cell.length_a   1.000
_cell.length_b   1.000
_cell.length_c   1.000
_cell.angle_alpha   90.00
_cell.angle_beta   90.00
_cell.angle_gamma   90.00
#
_symmetry.space_group_name_H-M   'P 1'
#
loop_
_entity.id
_entity.type
_entity.pdbx_description
1 polymer ?
#
loop_
_entity_poly.entity_id
_entity_poly.type
_entity_poly.pdbx_seq_one_letter_code
_entity_poly.pdbx_strand_id
1 'polypeptide(L)'
;MLACFHTIQHAFYAEGRDTTCPEVLREIAIASGLPADHVDAVFDSEALRGETREDFRLSRRWGITGFPSLLAEQDGTLYQIGRGYAPSVALYARAVEVLAQHPAPDAG
;
A
#
# COMPACT_ATOMS: atom_id res chain seq x y z
N MET A 1 1.11 -8.50 -5.82
CA MET A 1 1.11 -7.06 -5.44
C MET A 1 2.11 -6.76 -4.32
N LEU A 2 1.99 -7.34 -3.12
CA LEU A 2 2.99 -7.19 -2.03
C LEU A 2 4.41 -7.64 -2.42
N ALA A 3 4.52 -8.71 -3.22
CA ALA A 3 5.81 -9.17 -3.74
C ALA A 3 6.53 -8.10 -4.57
N CYS A 4 5.82 -7.39 -5.47
CA CYS A 4 6.39 -6.31 -6.27
C CYS A 4 6.87 -5.15 -5.38
N PHE A 5 6.07 -4.75 -4.38
CA PHE A 5 6.46 -3.70 -3.45
C PHE A 5 7.72 -4.07 -2.65
N HIS A 6 7.81 -5.31 -2.15
CA HIS A 6 9.00 -5.81 -1.48
C HIS A 6 10.22 -5.80 -2.40
N THR A 7 10.08 -6.23 -3.67
CA THR A 7 11.19 -6.22 -4.63
C THR A 7 11.67 -4.80 -4.94
N ILE A 8 10.76 -3.82 -5.05
CA ILE A 8 11.13 -2.39 -5.20
C ILE A 8 11.95 -1.92 -3.98
N GLN A 9 11.50 -2.26 -2.77
CA GLN A 9 12.23 -1.91 -1.55
C GLN A 9 13.62 -2.55 -1.52
N HIS A 10 13.75 -3.84 -1.87
CA HIS A 10 15.03 -4.53 -1.94
C HIS A 10 15.96 -3.92 -3.00
N ALA A 11 15.44 -3.65 -4.19
CA ALA A 11 16.18 -3.01 -5.28
C ALA A 11 16.75 -1.64 -4.85
N PHE A 12 15.97 -0.83 -4.13
CA PHE A 12 16.43 0.46 -3.63
C PHE A 12 17.43 0.32 -2.47
N TYR A 13 17.03 -0.35 -1.38
CA TYR A 13 17.77 -0.33 -0.12
C TYR A 13 18.96 -1.31 -0.07
N ALA A 14 18.84 -2.48 -0.71
CA ALA A 14 19.87 -3.52 -0.65
C ALA A 14 20.77 -3.50 -1.89
N GLU A 15 20.21 -3.21 -3.07
CA GLU A 15 20.94 -3.27 -4.35
C GLU A 15 21.39 -1.89 -4.86
N GLY A 16 20.88 -0.78 -4.29
CA GLY A 16 21.25 0.57 -4.71
C GLY A 16 20.79 0.93 -6.14
N ARG A 17 19.77 0.23 -6.66
CA ARG A 17 19.20 0.50 -7.98
C ARG A 17 18.38 1.80 -7.96
N ASP A 18 18.43 2.53 -9.07
CA ASP A 18 17.63 3.74 -9.24
C ASP A 18 16.16 3.40 -9.48
N THR A 19 15.35 3.42 -8.42
CA THR A 19 13.90 3.18 -8.50
C THR A 19 13.10 4.40 -8.97
N THR A 20 13.77 5.49 -9.37
CA THR A 20 13.13 6.61 -10.08
C THR A 20 13.13 6.42 -11.60
N CYS A 21 13.93 5.47 -12.10
CA CYS A 21 14.01 5.07 -13.50
C CYS A 21 12.83 4.12 -13.88
N PRO A 22 11.97 4.49 -14.85
CA PRO A 22 10.84 3.66 -15.30
C PRO A 22 11.23 2.23 -15.71
N GLU A 23 12.37 2.09 -16.38
CA GLU A 23 12.87 0.81 -16.88
C GLU A 23 13.20 -0.15 -15.73
N VAL A 24 13.79 0.35 -14.64
CA VAL A 24 14.05 -0.43 -13.42
C VAL A 24 12.74 -0.90 -12.79
N LEU A 25 11.73 -0.03 -12.69
CA LEU A 25 10.44 -0.39 -12.13
C LEU A 25 9.68 -1.40 -13.01
N ARG A 26 9.77 -1.25 -14.33
CA ARG A 26 9.21 -2.20 -15.31
C ARG A 26 9.81 -3.59 -15.15
N GLU A 27 11.14 -3.69 -15.09
CA GLU A 27 11.83 -4.96 -14.87
C GLU A 27 11.38 -5.65 -13.58
N ILE A 28 11.28 -4.89 -12.50
CA ILE A 28 10.83 -5.39 -11.19
C ILE A 28 9.37 -5.87 -11.26
N ALA A 29 8.49 -5.11 -11.91
CA ALA A 29 7.08 -5.45 -12.09
C ALA A 29 6.92 -6.80 -12.82
N ILE A 30 7.62 -6.97 -13.94
CA ILE A 30 7.61 -8.21 -14.74
C ILE A 30 8.20 -9.38 -13.96
N ALA A 31 9.35 -9.19 -13.31
CA ALA A 31 9.98 -10.21 -12.48
C ALA A 31 9.08 -10.64 -11.29
N SER A 32 8.19 -9.74 -10.85
CA SER A 32 7.21 -10.00 -9.80
C SER A 32 5.90 -10.62 -10.30
N GLY A 33 5.83 -10.98 -11.59
CA GLY A 33 4.72 -11.70 -12.22
C GLY A 33 3.67 -10.83 -12.91
N LEU A 34 3.91 -9.53 -13.11
CA LEU A 34 3.00 -8.68 -13.88
C LEU A 34 3.23 -8.87 -15.40
N PRO A 35 2.17 -8.98 -16.23
CA PRO A 35 2.32 -9.09 -17.68
C PRO A 35 3.01 -7.86 -18.28
N ALA A 36 4.01 -8.07 -19.14
CA ALA A 36 4.80 -6.99 -19.71
C ALA A 36 3.96 -6.01 -20.56
N ASP A 37 3.06 -6.55 -21.38
CA ASP A 37 2.10 -5.79 -22.19
C ASP A 37 1.18 -4.91 -21.34
N HIS A 38 0.74 -5.42 -20.19
CA HIS A 38 -0.05 -4.66 -19.25
C HIS A 38 0.75 -3.52 -18.61
N VAL A 39 1.96 -3.79 -18.13
CA VAL A 39 2.83 -2.76 -17.53
C VAL A 39 3.12 -1.67 -18.55
N ASP A 40 3.47 -2.03 -19.78
CA ASP A 40 3.77 -1.10 -20.87
C ASP A 40 2.58 -0.21 -21.23
N ALA A 41 1.38 -0.78 -21.20
CA ALA A 41 0.16 -0.04 -21.52
C ALA A 41 -0.24 0.95 -20.42
N VAL A 42 -0.02 0.62 -19.14
CA VAL A 42 -0.58 1.39 -18.02
C VAL A 42 0.41 2.29 -17.29
N PHE A 43 1.70 1.95 -17.25
CA PHE A 43 2.67 2.55 -16.32
C PHE A 43 2.80 4.08 -16.47
N ASP A 44 2.80 4.59 -17.71
CA ASP A 44 2.87 6.03 -18.00
C ASP A 44 1.52 6.65 -18.41
N SER A 45 0.41 5.92 -18.20
CA SER A 45 -0.92 6.42 -18.56
C SER A 45 -1.38 7.56 -17.64
N GLU A 46 -2.08 8.55 -18.19
CA GLU A 46 -2.70 9.61 -17.37
C GLU A 46 -3.75 9.06 -16.39
N ALA A 47 -4.39 7.93 -16.72
CA ALA A 47 -5.31 7.24 -15.83
C ALA A 47 -4.60 6.77 -14.55
N LEU A 48 -3.51 6.00 -14.68
CA LEU A 48 -2.74 5.51 -13.54
C LEU A 48 -2.09 6.66 -12.73
N ARG A 49 -1.64 7.71 -13.41
CA ARG A 49 -1.17 8.94 -12.76
C ARG A 49 -2.28 9.62 -11.97
N GLY A 50 -3.50 9.64 -12.49
CA GLY A 50 -4.69 10.12 -11.80
C GLY A 50 -4.99 9.33 -10.53
N GLU A 51 -5.07 8.01 -10.64
CA GLU A 51 -5.31 7.09 -9.52
C GLU A 51 -4.25 7.25 -8.42
N THR A 52 -2.97 7.27 -8.78
CA THR A 52 -1.85 7.46 -7.84
C THR A 52 -1.97 8.80 -7.07
N ARG A 53 -2.37 9.88 -7.75
CA ARG A 53 -2.59 11.18 -7.09
C ARG A 53 -3.78 11.15 -6.14
N GLU A 54 -4.84 10.42 -6.49
CA GLU A 54 -5.99 10.25 -5.61
C GLU A 54 -5.65 9.45 -4.35
N ASP A 55 -4.81 8.42 -4.44
CA ASP A 55 -4.34 7.66 -3.26
C ASP A 55 -3.57 8.55 -2.28
N PHE A 56 -2.71 9.44 -2.80
CA PHE A 56 -2.03 10.45 -1.98
C PHE A 56 -3.01 11.45 -1.35
N ARG A 57 -4.06 11.87 -2.08
CA ARG A 57 -5.10 12.76 -1.53
C ARG A 57 -5.92 12.03 -0.46
N LEU A 58 -6.27 10.79 -0.68
CA LEU A 58 -7.03 9.95 0.24
C LEU A 58 -6.28 9.77 1.56
N SER A 59 -4.99 9.42 1.49
CA SER A 59 -4.13 9.31 2.68
C SER A 59 -4.11 10.59 3.51
N ARG A 60 -4.04 11.76 2.85
CA ARG A 60 -4.12 13.06 3.55
C ARG A 60 -5.50 13.34 4.13
N ARG A 61 -6.58 13.03 3.41
CA ARG A 61 -7.96 13.19 3.92
C ARG A 61 -8.23 12.33 5.14
N TRP A 62 -7.62 11.15 5.21
CA TRP A 62 -7.67 10.27 6.37
C TRP A 62 -6.80 10.74 7.55
N GLY A 63 -6.12 11.88 7.42
CA GLY A 63 -5.28 12.43 8.49
C GLY A 63 -3.96 11.67 8.70
N ILE A 64 -3.51 10.89 7.71
CA ILE A 64 -2.22 10.19 7.80
C ILE A 64 -1.09 11.22 7.72
N THR A 65 -0.33 11.36 8.81
CA THR A 65 0.81 12.28 8.91
C THR A 65 2.17 11.57 8.90
N GLY A 66 2.19 10.25 8.74
CA GLY A 66 3.42 9.45 8.80
C GLY A 66 3.21 8.02 8.35
N PHE A 67 4.29 7.37 7.94
CA PHE A 67 4.29 6.00 7.45
C PHE A 67 5.29 5.13 8.26
N PRO A 68 5.06 3.80 8.34
CA PRO A 68 3.87 3.10 7.88
C PRO A 68 2.64 3.44 8.72
N SER A 69 1.44 3.35 8.12
CA SER A 69 0.16 3.53 8.82
C SER A 69 -0.77 2.38 8.46
N LEU A 70 -1.46 1.85 9.46
CA LEU A 70 -2.46 0.78 9.30
C LEU A 70 -3.78 1.24 9.91
N LEU A 71 -4.84 1.16 9.12
CA LEU A 71 -6.20 1.54 9.46
C LEU A 71 -7.11 0.33 9.22
N ALA A 72 -8.14 0.18 10.05
CA ALA A 72 -9.27 -0.70 9.77
C ALA A 72 -10.46 0.16 9.34
N GLU A 73 -11.16 -0.23 8.29
CA GLU A 73 -12.39 0.41 7.84
C GLU A 73 -13.58 -0.48 8.22
N GLN A 74 -14.58 0.09 8.91
CA GLN A 74 -15.86 -0.56 9.22
C GLN A 74 -16.96 0.47 9.04
N ASP A 75 -17.95 0.17 8.20
CA ASP A 75 -19.10 1.04 7.89
C ASP A 75 -18.73 2.46 7.49
N GLY A 76 -17.70 2.62 6.66
CA GLY A 76 -17.16 3.91 6.24
C GLY A 76 -16.41 4.67 7.33
N THR A 77 -16.29 4.10 8.53
CA THR A 77 -15.53 4.67 9.64
C THR A 77 -14.14 4.05 9.69
N LEU A 78 -13.12 4.90 9.80
CA LEU A 78 -11.72 4.48 9.87
C LEU A 78 -11.23 4.47 11.31
N TYR A 79 -10.61 3.35 11.70
CA TYR A 79 -10.05 3.13 13.02
C TYR A 79 -8.55 2.91 12.93
N GLN A 80 -7.79 3.62 13.76
CA GLN A 80 -6.34 3.53 13.77
C GLN A 80 -5.86 2.22 14.42
N ILE A 81 -5.09 1.42 13.67
CA ILE A 81 -4.39 0.23 14.18
C ILE A 81 -2.92 0.54 14.49
N GLY A 82 -2.20 1.16 13.57
CA GLY A 82 -0.77 1.45 13.75
C GLY A 82 -0.37 2.78 13.14
N ARG A 83 0.39 3.59 13.88
CA ARG A 83 0.94 4.88 13.42
C ARG A 83 2.46 4.84 13.60
N GLY A 84 3.17 4.60 12.51
CA GLY A 84 4.60 4.30 12.52
C GLY A 84 4.89 2.81 12.68
N TYR A 85 6.18 2.48 12.74
CA TYR A 85 6.64 1.11 12.90
C TYR A 85 6.19 0.53 14.25
N ALA A 86 5.67 -0.70 14.22
CA ALA A 86 5.40 -1.51 15.40
C ALA A 86 5.59 -2.99 15.06
N PRO A 87 5.98 -3.84 16.04
CA PRO A 87 6.01 -5.29 15.85
C PRO A 87 4.66 -5.85 15.42
N SER A 88 4.66 -6.87 14.57
CA SER A 88 3.44 -7.50 14.04
C SER A 88 2.49 -8.00 15.13
N VAL A 89 3.02 -8.54 16.24
CA VAL A 89 2.24 -8.98 17.39
C VAL A 89 1.44 -7.85 18.03
N ALA A 90 2.02 -6.64 18.12
CA ALA A 90 1.34 -5.48 18.67
C ALA A 90 0.26 -4.96 17.73
N LEU A 91 0.54 -4.93 16.42
CA LEU A 91 -0.44 -4.57 15.40
C LEU A 91 -1.62 -5.54 15.37
N TYR A 92 -1.34 -6.84 15.48
CA TYR A 92 -2.37 -7.88 15.50
C TYR A 92 -3.26 -7.76 16.74
N ALA A 93 -2.67 -7.64 17.93
CA ALA A 93 -3.43 -7.44 19.16
C ALA A 93 -4.34 -6.21 19.06
N ARG A 94 -3.81 -5.09 18.55
CA ARG A 94 -4.57 -3.86 18.36
C ARG A 94 -5.69 -4.02 17.33
N ALA A 95 -5.43 -4.74 16.23
CA ALA A 95 -6.45 -5.02 15.22
C ALA A 95 -7.61 -5.84 15.80
N VAL A 96 -7.31 -6.89 16.56
CA VAL A 96 -8.33 -7.72 17.23
C VAL A 96 -9.19 -6.87 18.17
N GLU A 97 -8.58 -6.03 19.00
CA GLU A 97 -9.31 -5.13 19.90
C GLU A 97 -10.25 -4.18 19.15
N VAL A 98 -9.75 -3.52 18.10
CA VAL A 98 -10.53 -2.55 17.32
C VAL A 98 -11.70 -3.23 16.62
N LEU A 99 -11.48 -4.38 15.99
CA LEU A 99 -12.53 -5.10 15.28
C LEU A 99 -13.58 -5.71 16.24
N ALA A 100 -13.19 -6.08 17.46
CA ALA A 100 -14.13 -6.53 18.48
C ALA A 100 -15.02 -5.40 19.02
N GLN A 101 -14.49 -4.17 19.10
CA GLN A 101 -15.23 -2.98 19.54
C GLN A 101 -16.17 -2.43 18.45
N HIS A 102 -15.85 -2.72 17.19
CA HIS A 102 -16.56 -2.24 16.01
C HIS A 102 -16.80 -3.42 15.05
N PRO A 103 -17.68 -4.37 15.41
CA PRO A 103 -18.00 -5.48 14.54
C PRO A 103 -18.65 -4.96 13.25
N ALA A 104 -18.31 -5.59 12.12
CA ALA A 104 -19.02 -5.37 10.88
C ALA A 104 -20.51 -5.66 11.09
N PRO A 105 -21.43 -4.93 10.42
CA PRO A 105 -22.84 -5.21 10.52
C PRO A 105 -23.09 -6.65 10.08
N ASP A 106 -23.97 -7.35 10.79
CA ASP A 106 -24.43 -8.67 10.39
C ASP A 106 -24.81 -8.59 8.90
N ALA A 107 -24.15 -9.40 8.08
CA ALA A 107 -24.49 -9.54 6.67
C ALA A 107 -25.89 -10.18 6.61
N GLY A 108 -26.92 -9.33 6.65
CA GLY A 108 -28.32 -9.70 6.44
C GLY A 108 -28.59 -10.17 5.02
#